data_AF-A0A958J7V0-F1
#
_entry.id   AF-A0A958J7V0-F1
#
_cell.length_a   1.000
_cell.length_b   1.000
_cell.length_c   1.000
_cell.angle_alpha   90.00
_cell.angle_beta   90.00
_cell.angle_gamma   90.00
#
_symmetry.space_group_name_H-M   'P 1'
#
loop_
_entity.id
_entity.type
_entity.pdbx_description
1 polymer ?
#
loop_
_entity_poly.entity_id
_entity_poly.type
_entity_poly.pdbx_seq_one_letter_code
_entity_poly.pdbx_strand_id
1 'polypeptide(L)'
;TAAGGTRILDAKTLNNYGNINLNETIRLSGSALLANQAGGTVAIENGSDIREETPGGQISNAGTFLRSSAPGISLIQIDFINQGVLEITEGTLAFENALTNSAAGVIQGSDTIKVQGAAFTNSGTVRPGTSPGSLTLIGNFPQDAGSSFDVEIGGNTPGSSYD
;
A
#
# COMPACT_ATOMS: atom_id res chain seq x y z
N THR A 1 -20.31 23.17 -12.28
CA THR A 1 -20.44 21.82 -11.69
C THR A 1 -20.23 20.80 -12.79
N ALA A 2 -18.99 20.35 -12.99
CA ALA A 2 -18.74 19.22 -13.87
C ALA A 2 -19.09 17.96 -13.08
N ALA A 3 -20.04 17.17 -13.56
CA ALA A 3 -20.26 15.82 -13.06
C ALA A 3 -18.96 15.03 -13.29
N GLY A 4 -18.33 14.56 -12.22
CA GLY A 4 -17.05 13.84 -12.27
C GLY A 4 -17.21 12.56 -13.08
N GLY A 5 -16.59 12.51 -14.27
CA GLY A 5 -16.49 11.28 -15.03
C GLY A 5 -15.62 10.26 -14.30
N THR A 6 -15.90 8.98 -14.51
CA THR A 6 -15.07 7.87 -14.03
C THR A 6 -13.62 8.09 -14.45
N ARG A 7 -12.69 8.05 -13.49
CA ARG A 7 -11.25 8.17 -13.75
C ARG A 7 -10.70 6.78 -14.05
N ILE A 8 -10.42 6.50 -15.33
CA ILE A 8 -9.92 5.20 -15.78
C ILE A 8 -8.53 5.38 -16.40
N LEU A 9 -7.57 4.57 -15.95
CA LEU A 9 -6.34 4.31 -16.69
C LEU A 9 -6.56 3.02 -17.49
N ASP A 10 -6.69 3.15 -18.80
CA ASP A 10 -7.07 2.04 -19.69
C ASP A 10 -5.95 1.68 -20.65
N ALA A 11 -5.44 0.44 -20.54
CA ALA A 11 -4.42 -0.14 -21.40
C ALA A 11 -3.14 0.72 -21.59
N LYS A 12 -2.83 1.57 -20.60
CA LYS A 12 -1.70 2.49 -20.64
C LYS A 12 -0.81 2.35 -19.42
N THR A 13 0.43 2.77 -19.59
CA THR A 13 1.37 2.97 -18.49
C THR A 13 1.38 4.43 -18.07
N LEU A 14 1.11 4.69 -16.79
CA LEU A 14 1.38 5.95 -16.12
C LEU A 14 2.68 5.82 -15.33
N ASN A 15 3.72 6.54 -15.75
CA ASN A 15 4.96 6.64 -14.99
C ASN A 15 4.92 7.88 -14.10
N ASN A 16 4.87 7.66 -12.79
CA ASN A 16 4.92 8.74 -11.81
C ASN A 16 6.34 8.90 -11.26
N TYR A 17 6.92 10.08 -11.42
CA TYR A 17 8.20 10.48 -10.79
C TYR A 17 8.01 11.58 -9.72
N GLY A 18 6.78 12.06 -9.53
CA GLY A 18 6.43 13.14 -8.60
C GLY A 18 5.34 12.70 -7.64
N ASN A 19 4.43 13.61 -7.30
CA ASN A 19 3.33 13.33 -6.37
C ASN A 19 2.01 13.14 -7.12
N ILE A 20 1.33 12.03 -6.86
CA ILE A 20 -0.07 11.80 -7.23
C ILE A 20 -0.88 11.71 -5.93
N ASN A 21 -1.89 12.57 -5.79
CA ASN A 21 -2.84 12.52 -4.70
C ASN A 21 -4.19 12.03 -5.21
N LEU A 22 -4.57 10.82 -4.82
CA LEU A 22 -5.83 10.20 -5.20
C LEU A 22 -6.94 10.64 -4.25
N ASN A 23 -7.64 11.71 -4.65
CA ASN A 23 -8.77 12.30 -3.92
C ASN A 23 -10.12 11.73 -4.31
N GLU A 24 -10.15 10.93 -5.37
CA GLU A 24 -11.31 10.22 -5.87
C GLU A 24 -10.89 8.81 -6.26
N THR A 25 -11.85 7.89 -6.27
CA THR A 25 -11.62 6.52 -6.74
C THR A 25 -11.19 6.51 -8.20
N ILE A 26 -10.13 5.75 -8.50
CA ILE A 26 -9.67 5.47 -9.86
C ILE A 26 -9.90 4.00 -10.23
N ARG A 27 -9.98 3.73 -11.53
CA ARG A 27 -10.07 2.38 -12.09
C ARG A 27 -8.87 2.10 -12.98
N LEU A 28 -8.36 0.88 -12.93
CA LEU A 28 -7.37 0.38 -13.90
C LEU A 28 -8.02 -0.72 -14.73
N SER A 29 -7.89 -0.59 -16.06
CA SER A 29 -8.42 -1.52 -17.05
C SER A 29 -7.43 -1.82 -18.18
N GLY A 30 -7.73 -2.82 -18.99
CA GLY A 30 -7.00 -3.17 -20.20
C GLY A 30 -5.53 -3.53 -19.95
N SER A 31 -5.19 -4.09 -18.79
CA SER A 31 -3.78 -4.33 -18.40
C SER A 31 -2.96 -3.04 -18.25
N ALA A 32 -3.60 -1.95 -17.83
CA ALA A 32 -2.92 -0.72 -17.45
C ALA A 32 -1.88 -0.92 -16.34
N LEU A 33 -0.85 -0.09 -16.35
CA LEU A 33 0.21 -0.08 -15.33
C LEU A 33 0.32 1.31 -14.70
N LEU A 34 0.14 1.40 -13.39
CA LEU A 34 0.58 2.55 -12.62
C LEU A 34 1.95 2.25 -12.03
N ALA A 35 2.99 2.83 -12.62
CA ALA A 35 4.36 2.69 -12.16
C ALA A 35 4.76 3.91 -11.33
N ASN A 36 4.79 3.76 -10.00
CA ASN A 36 5.33 4.76 -9.10
C ASN A 36 6.85 4.58 -9.00
N GLN A 37 7.60 5.43 -9.68
CA GLN A 37 9.05 5.34 -9.80
C GLN A 37 9.74 5.77 -8.51
N ALA A 38 11.02 5.44 -8.37
CA ALA A 38 11.83 5.89 -7.24
C ALA A 38 11.77 7.43 -7.11
N GLY A 39 11.53 7.92 -5.89
CA GLY A 39 11.32 9.33 -5.60
C GLY A 39 9.90 9.84 -5.85
N GLY A 40 9.03 9.06 -6.50
CA GLY A 40 7.61 9.36 -6.66
C GLY A 40 6.78 8.94 -5.45
N THR A 41 5.67 9.64 -5.22
CA THR A 41 4.67 9.31 -4.20
C THR A 41 3.29 9.15 -4.83
N VAL A 42 2.57 8.10 -4.46
CA VAL A 42 1.12 7.96 -4.69
C VAL A 42 0.45 7.95 -3.32
N ALA A 43 -0.35 8.98 -3.02
CA ALA A 43 -1.09 9.10 -1.78
C ALA A 43 -2.57 8.78 -1.99
N ILE A 44 -3.12 7.88 -1.18
CA ILE A 44 -4.57 7.66 -1.07
C ILE A 44 -5.12 8.70 -0.09
N GLU A 45 -5.95 9.60 -0.61
CA GLU A 45 -6.60 10.65 0.16
C GLU A 45 -8.11 10.39 0.24
N ASN A 46 -8.74 10.89 1.32
CA ASN A 46 -10.20 10.86 1.53
C ASN A 46 -10.84 9.47 1.42
N GLY A 47 -10.11 8.40 1.71
CA GLY A 47 -10.64 7.04 1.61
C GLY A 47 -10.87 6.56 0.17
N SER A 48 -10.23 7.18 -0.83
CA SER A 48 -10.34 6.77 -2.24
C SER A 48 -9.94 5.31 -2.47
N ASP A 49 -10.62 4.64 -3.40
CA ASP A 49 -10.29 3.27 -3.79
C ASP A 49 -9.44 3.24 -5.08
N ILE A 50 -8.74 2.14 -5.28
CA ILE A 50 -8.22 1.73 -6.59
C ILE A 50 -8.96 0.46 -7.00
N ARG A 51 -9.79 0.58 -8.02
CA ARG A 51 -10.75 -0.44 -8.44
C ARG A 51 -10.31 -1.14 -9.72
N GLU A 52 -10.69 -2.40 -9.86
CA GLU A 52 -10.57 -3.13 -11.12
C GLU A 52 -11.68 -2.77 -12.09
N GLU A 53 -11.33 -2.72 -13.37
CA GLU A 53 -12.28 -2.86 -14.47
C GLU A 53 -11.70 -3.86 -15.48
N THR A 54 -12.35 -5.02 -15.60
CA THR A 54 -11.79 -6.20 -16.28
C THR A 54 -11.59 -5.97 -17.78
N PRO A 55 -10.42 -6.34 -18.34
CA PRO A 55 -9.24 -6.90 -17.66
C PRO A 55 -8.56 -5.86 -16.76
N GLY A 56 -8.24 -6.20 -15.51
CA GLY A 56 -7.60 -5.26 -14.58
C GLY A 56 -6.22 -4.77 -15.00
N GLY A 57 -5.59 -3.99 -14.15
CA GLY A 57 -4.22 -3.49 -14.31
C GLY A 57 -3.24 -4.03 -13.28
N GLN A 58 -2.17 -3.28 -13.06
CA GLN A 58 -1.18 -3.52 -12.00
C GLN A 58 -0.65 -2.19 -11.44
N ILE A 59 -0.30 -2.19 -10.16
CA ILE A 59 0.55 -1.16 -9.55
C ILE A 59 1.95 -1.73 -9.33
N SER A 60 2.97 -1.00 -9.78
CA SER A 60 4.37 -1.23 -9.41
C SER A 60 4.88 -0.03 -8.63
N ASN A 61 5.14 -0.22 -7.34
CA ASN A 61 5.61 0.83 -6.45
C ASN A 61 7.11 0.68 -6.14
N ALA A 62 7.96 1.47 -6.78
CA ALA A 62 9.38 1.64 -6.43
C ALA A 62 9.64 2.92 -5.61
N GLY A 63 8.67 3.83 -5.54
CA GLY A 63 8.68 5.00 -4.67
C GLY A 63 7.92 4.76 -3.36
N THR A 64 7.12 5.75 -2.93
CA THR A 64 6.25 5.65 -1.76
C THR A 64 4.78 5.55 -2.17
N PHE A 65 4.08 4.52 -1.69
CA PHE A 65 2.63 4.45 -1.69
C PHE A 65 2.13 4.71 -0.27
N LEU A 66 1.36 5.79 -0.09
CA LEU A 66 1.01 6.32 1.23
C LEU A 66 -0.50 6.32 1.43
N ARG A 67 -0.96 5.84 2.59
CA ARG A 67 -2.30 6.09 3.11
C ARG A 67 -2.20 6.83 4.43
N SER A 68 -2.71 8.06 4.51
CA SER A 68 -2.43 8.94 5.66
C SER A 68 -3.46 10.02 5.97
N SER A 69 -4.67 9.98 5.41
CA SER A 69 -5.55 11.16 5.46
C SER A 69 -7.00 10.92 5.88
N ALA A 70 -7.42 9.68 6.12
CA ALA A 70 -8.81 9.41 6.48
C ALA A 70 -8.98 8.06 7.22
N PRO A 71 -9.90 8.01 8.21
CA PRO A 71 -10.32 6.76 8.81
C PRO A 71 -11.13 5.90 7.83
N GLY A 72 -11.39 4.64 8.21
CA GLY A 72 -12.14 3.70 7.38
C GLY A 72 -11.25 2.92 6.39
N ILE A 73 -11.88 2.30 5.40
CA ILE A 73 -11.24 1.35 4.49
C ILE A 73 -11.07 1.98 3.11
N SER A 74 -9.88 1.86 2.51
CA SER A 74 -9.68 1.98 1.07
C SER A 74 -9.32 0.64 0.46
N LEU A 75 -9.96 0.32 -0.66
CA LEU A 75 -9.78 -0.94 -1.38
C LEU A 75 -8.74 -0.81 -2.47
N ILE A 76 -7.87 -1.80 -2.56
CA ILE A 76 -6.96 -2.05 -3.67
C ILE A 76 -7.40 -3.36 -4.34
N GLN A 77 -8.12 -3.23 -5.45
CA GLN A 77 -8.63 -4.35 -6.24
C GLN A 77 -7.73 -4.66 -7.44
N ILE A 78 -6.48 -4.24 -7.43
CA ILE A 78 -5.53 -4.42 -8.52
C ILE A 78 -4.31 -5.15 -7.97
N ASP A 79 -3.64 -5.96 -8.78
CA ASP A 79 -2.36 -6.57 -8.38
C ASP A 79 -1.35 -5.49 -8.02
N PHE A 80 -0.73 -5.63 -6.84
CA PHE A 80 0.16 -4.65 -6.26
C PHE A 80 1.52 -5.26 -6.01
N ILE A 81 2.55 -4.70 -6.65
CA ILE A 81 3.95 -5.06 -6.41
C ILE A 81 4.64 -3.90 -5.69
N ASN A 82 5.06 -4.15 -4.45
CA ASN A 82 5.88 -3.23 -3.69
C ASN A 82 7.37 -3.57 -3.86
N GLN A 83 8.14 -2.59 -4.32
CA GLN A 83 9.60 -2.58 -4.46
C GLN A 83 10.24 -1.34 -3.78
N GLY A 84 9.40 -0.47 -3.20
CA GLY A 84 9.78 0.71 -2.43
C GLY A 84 9.08 0.69 -1.08
N VAL A 85 8.39 1.77 -0.71
CA VAL A 85 7.70 1.89 0.58
C VAL A 85 6.19 1.83 0.39
N LEU A 86 5.53 0.93 1.10
CA LEU A 86 4.10 0.94 1.36
C LEU A 86 3.87 1.38 2.80
N GLU A 87 3.30 2.58 2.99
CA GLU A 87 3.13 3.20 4.30
C GLU A 87 1.66 3.47 4.63
N ILE A 88 1.23 3.03 5.82
CA ILE A 88 -0.14 3.22 6.31
C ILE A 88 -0.11 3.89 7.69
N THR A 89 -0.45 5.16 7.76
CA THR A 89 -0.47 5.93 9.02
C THR A 89 -1.88 6.28 9.50
N GLU A 90 -2.90 6.08 8.67
CA GLU A 90 -4.30 6.31 9.05
C GLU A 90 -5.28 5.41 8.28
N GLY A 91 -6.20 4.76 9.00
CA GLY A 91 -7.22 3.87 8.47
C GLY A 91 -6.69 2.53 7.96
N THR A 92 -7.55 1.79 7.28
CA THR A 92 -7.24 0.48 6.71
C THR A 92 -6.99 0.56 5.20
N LEU A 93 -5.85 0.03 4.74
CA LEU A 93 -5.64 -0.31 3.34
C LEU A 93 -5.92 -1.80 3.13
N ALA A 94 -6.96 -2.11 2.36
CA ALA A 94 -7.42 -3.49 2.15
C ALA A 94 -7.16 -3.94 0.72
N PHE A 95 -6.43 -5.04 0.57
CA PHE A 95 -6.12 -5.68 -0.70
C PHE A 95 -7.13 -6.79 -0.98
N GLU A 96 -7.76 -6.73 -2.16
CA GLU A 96 -8.66 -7.77 -2.68
C GLU A 96 -8.03 -8.58 -3.83
N ASN A 97 -6.95 -8.05 -4.44
CA ASN A 97 -6.07 -8.75 -5.36
C ASN A 97 -4.66 -8.90 -4.77
N ALA A 98 -3.72 -9.50 -5.51
CA ALA A 98 -2.45 -9.92 -4.95
C ALA A 98 -1.60 -8.75 -4.42
N LEU A 99 -1.04 -8.92 -3.23
CA LEU A 99 0.03 -8.06 -2.70
C LEU A 99 1.34 -8.84 -2.74
N THR A 100 2.33 -8.33 -3.46
CA THR A 100 3.70 -8.85 -3.48
C THR A 100 4.63 -7.81 -2.89
N ASN A 101 5.17 -8.06 -1.70
CA ASN A 101 6.26 -7.28 -1.14
C ASN A 101 7.59 -7.92 -1.55
N SER A 102 8.25 -7.31 -2.53
CA SER A 102 9.53 -7.81 -3.08
C SER A 102 10.67 -7.66 -2.07
N ALA A 103 11.83 -8.24 -2.34
CA ALA A 103 12.99 -8.18 -1.45
C ALA A 103 13.45 -6.75 -1.09
N ALA A 104 13.26 -5.77 -1.98
CA ALA A 104 13.55 -4.36 -1.71
C ALA A 104 12.37 -3.60 -1.07
N GLY A 105 11.20 -4.22 -1.01
CA GLY A 105 9.97 -3.61 -0.53
C GLY A 105 9.91 -3.53 1.00
N VAL A 106 9.43 -2.40 1.48
CA VAL A 106 9.16 -2.13 2.89
C VAL A 106 7.67 -1.89 3.08
N ILE A 107 7.04 -2.64 3.98
CA ILE A 107 5.71 -2.33 4.51
C ILE A 107 5.90 -1.73 5.89
N GLN A 108 5.38 -0.54 6.11
CA GLN A 108 5.48 0.17 7.38
C GLN A 108 4.23 0.94 7.74
N GLY A 109 4.15 1.41 8.99
CA GLY A 109 3.08 2.28 9.43
C GLY A 109 2.59 2.02 10.85
N SER A 110 1.49 2.65 11.22
CA SER A 110 0.91 2.62 12.56
C SER A 110 -0.59 2.34 12.55
N ASP A 111 -1.11 1.82 11.43
CA ASP A 111 -2.51 1.45 11.30
C ASP A 111 -2.64 0.11 10.56
N THR A 112 -3.68 -0.08 9.75
CA THR A 112 -4.12 -1.41 9.37
C THR A 112 -3.87 -1.72 7.91
N ILE A 113 -3.24 -2.86 7.66
CA ILE A 113 -3.22 -3.52 6.36
C ILE A 113 -4.09 -4.77 6.43
N LYS A 114 -5.02 -4.92 5.48
CA LYS A 114 -5.90 -6.09 5.39
C LYS A 114 -5.62 -6.83 4.10
N VAL A 115 -5.24 -8.10 4.22
CA VAL A 115 -4.96 -9.01 3.09
C VAL A 115 -5.82 -10.28 3.14
N GLN A 116 -6.77 -10.37 4.08
CA GLN A 116 -7.71 -11.49 4.16
C GLN A 116 -8.49 -11.62 2.84
N GLY A 117 -8.28 -12.73 2.13
CA GLY A 117 -8.91 -13.01 0.84
C GLY A 117 -8.02 -12.71 -0.37
N ALA A 118 -6.92 -11.98 -0.18
CA ALA A 118 -5.88 -11.75 -1.19
C ALA A 118 -4.71 -12.72 -1.02
N ALA A 119 -4.02 -13.02 -2.12
CA ALA A 119 -2.70 -13.62 -2.05
C ALA A 119 -1.71 -12.58 -1.54
N PHE A 120 -1.03 -12.86 -0.43
CA PHE A 120 0.06 -12.03 0.08
C PHE A 120 1.36 -12.83 -0.01
N THR A 121 2.39 -12.24 -0.61
CA THR A 121 3.77 -12.74 -0.55
C THR A 121 4.65 -11.64 0.02
N ASN A 122 5.57 -12.03 0.88
CA ASN A 122 6.50 -11.10 1.47
C ASN A 122 7.88 -11.72 1.47
N SER A 123 8.76 -11.15 0.64
CA SER A 123 10.19 -11.43 0.60
C SER A 123 11.03 -10.25 1.13
N GLY A 124 10.37 -9.16 1.54
CA GLY A 124 11.01 -7.92 1.99
C GLY A 124 10.85 -7.67 3.49
N THR A 125 10.92 -6.39 3.88
CA THR A 125 10.83 -5.96 5.28
C THR A 125 9.42 -5.56 5.64
N VAL A 126 8.95 -6.01 6.80
CA VAL A 126 7.77 -5.46 7.47
C VAL A 126 8.20 -4.87 8.80
N ARG A 127 7.85 -3.62 9.06
CA ARG A 127 8.22 -2.94 10.31
C ARG A 127 7.08 -2.09 10.84
N PRO A 128 6.70 -2.22 12.12
CA PRO A 128 5.87 -1.21 12.75
C PRO A 128 6.53 0.18 12.67
N GLY A 129 5.71 1.24 12.70
CA GLY A 129 6.11 2.63 12.49
C GLY A 129 6.98 3.22 13.61
N THR A 130 6.91 4.53 13.82
CA THR A 130 7.71 5.18 14.87
C THR A 130 7.27 4.72 16.26
N SER A 131 8.24 4.29 17.07
CA SER A 131 8.02 3.71 18.39
C SER A 131 7.25 4.62 19.37
N PRO A 132 6.21 4.09 20.05
CA PRO A 132 5.61 2.77 19.82
C PRO A 132 4.74 2.76 18.54
N GLY A 133 5.12 1.96 17.55
CA GLY A 133 4.43 1.74 16.29
C GLY A 133 3.54 0.50 16.37
N SER A 134 2.29 0.62 15.93
CA SER A 134 1.33 -0.49 15.90
C SER A 134 0.79 -0.71 14.50
N LEU A 135 1.52 -1.48 13.68
CA LEU A 135 1.01 -1.92 12.38
C LEU A 135 0.18 -3.19 12.57
N THR A 136 -1.12 -3.13 12.26
CA THR A 136 -2.01 -4.29 12.34
C THR A 136 -2.13 -4.95 10.98
N LEU A 137 -1.84 -6.25 10.89
CA LEU A 137 -2.09 -7.07 9.70
C LEU A 137 -3.29 -8.00 9.93
N ILE A 138 -4.35 -7.82 9.12
CA ILE A 138 -5.52 -8.70 9.11
C ILE A 138 -5.42 -9.65 7.92
N GLY A 139 -5.02 -10.90 8.20
CA GLY A 139 -4.86 -11.96 7.22
C GLY A 139 -3.67 -12.86 7.57
N ASN A 140 -3.26 -13.70 6.62
CA ASN A 140 -2.05 -14.49 6.78
C ASN A 140 -0.81 -13.58 6.69
N PHE A 141 0.20 -13.84 7.51
CA PHE A 141 1.49 -13.16 7.47
C PHE A 141 2.59 -14.11 6.99
N PRO A 142 2.70 -14.37 5.67
CA PRO A 142 3.79 -15.17 5.15
C PRO A 142 5.10 -14.39 5.25
N GLN A 143 6.19 -15.09 5.54
CA GLN A 143 7.55 -14.58 5.44
C GLN A 143 8.40 -15.61 4.73
N ASP A 144 8.90 -15.26 3.55
CA ASP A 144 9.88 -16.07 2.84
C ASP A 144 11.24 -16.04 3.55
N ALA A 145 12.15 -16.93 3.15
CA ALA A 145 13.46 -17.08 3.80
C ALA A 145 14.35 -15.81 3.75
N GLY A 146 14.03 -14.85 2.87
CA GLY A 146 14.76 -13.57 2.75
C GLY A 146 14.10 -12.39 3.45
N SER A 147 12.94 -12.59 4.06
CA SER A 147 12.16 -11.50 4.66
C SER A 147 12.70 -11.08 6.01
N SER A 148 12.48 -9.82 6.38
CA SER A 148 12.75 -9.34 7.74
C SER A 148 11.48 -8.81 8.40
N PHE A 149 11.40 -8.99 9.72
CA PHE A 149 10.47 -8.29 10.58
C PHE A 149 11.30 -7.40 11.50
N ASP A 150 11.28 -6.09 11.25
CA ASP A 150 12.08 -5.13 12.00
C ASP A 150 11.19 -4.45 13.03
N VAL A 151 11.44 -4.71 14.31
CA VAL A 151 10.64 -4.20 15.43
C VAL A 151 11.57 -3.68 16.52
N GLU A 152 11.24 -2.55 17.14
CA GLU A 152 12.03 -2.03 18.25
C GLU A 152 11.75 -2.81 19.53
N ILE A 153 12.76 -3.54 20.03
CA ILE A 153 12.69 -4.24 21.32
C ILE A 153 13.54 -3.47 22.35
N GLY A 154 12.89 -2.97 23.40
CA GLY A 154 13.59 -2.48 24.60
C GLY A 154 13.78 -0.96 24.69
N GLY A 155 12.70 -0.24 24.98
CA GLY A 155 12.72 1.18 25.29
C GLY A 155 13.46 1.52 26.58
N ASN A 156 13.92 2.78 26.71
CA ASN A 156 14.63 3.25 27.92
C ASN A 156 13.73 3.37 29.17
N THR A 157 12.42 3.16 29.03
CA THR A 157 11.44 3.20 30.13
C THR A 157 10.71 1.85 30.23
N PRO A 158 10.82 1.09 31.33
CA PRO A 158 10.06 -0.14 31.49
C PRO A 158 8.56 0.09 31.33
N GLY A 159 7.89 -0.70 30.47
CA GLY A 159 6.45 -0.59 30.22
C GLY A 159 6.00 0.51 29.25
N SER A 160 6.91 1.31 28.65
CA SER A 160 6.58 2.29 27.60
C SER A 160 7.75 2.46 26.60
N SER A 161 7.50 3.10 25.45
CA SER A 161 8.56 3.49 24.49
C SER A 161 9.25 2.32 23.75
N TYR A 162 8.51 1.26 23.45
CA TYR A 162 8.91 0.16 22.57
C TYR A 162 7.68 -0.33 21.79
N ASP A 163 7.91 -1.01 20.68
CA ASP A 163 6.87 -1.63 19.86
C ASP A 163 6.35 -2.94 20.47
#